data_AF-A0AAQ1MK55-F1
#
_entry.id   AF-A0AAQ1MK55-F1
#
_cell.length_a   1.000
_cell.length_b   1.000
_cell.length_c   1.000
_cell.angle_alpha   90.00
_cell.angle_beta   90.00
_cell.angle_gamma   90.00
#
_symmetry.space_group_name_H-M   'P 1'
#
loop_
_entity.id
_entity.type
_entity.pdbx_description
1 polymer ?
#
loop_
_entity_poly.entity_id
_entity_poly.type
_entity_poly.pdbx_seq_one_letter_code
_entity_poly.pdbx_strand_id
1 'polypeptide(L)'
;MSVPPSGPPAGPPAGWPPSGRPSARRAAVAPSLHGHPGAPGGVPAGWPGRRPAARPAPDWTPGRFHWGDAVVVLVYVALMVLGLGLWLAVSLGLVPGDLEAFDLVRDGFTVNIVSYAILVVLVLAVAWRPLVTSLRVFRTGTWWKLLLLPATWLACIVVNVIVLSLIGEAQTSANQAALEEMTTQAPPVLMILMTVVAAPLVEEYLFRHLLIGKLSRWINVWVCAVVSVLAFTLLHFLGTGGDFRLVETVPYLTLAVAITVSYILMGRSFGYAVLLHMVNNGIAIAMLYLVAPLLPDTLPGPTAPTTALAPLLALLG
;
A
#
# COMPACT_ATOMS: atom_id res chain seq x y z
N MET A 1 -67.69 19.75 43.80
CA MET A 1 -66.88 20.32 42.71
C MET A 1 -66.67 19.22 41.69
N SER A 2 -67.44 19.27 40.61
CA SER A 2 -67.55 18.23 39.58
C SER A 2 -67.17 18.85 38.24
N VAL A 3 -65.99 18.48 37.74
CA VAL A 3 -65.42 18.92 36.47
C VAL A 3 -65.96 18.02 35.34
N PRO A 4 -66.41 18.59 34.20
CA PRO A 4 -66.99 17.83 33.08
C PRO A 4 -65.93 17.13 32.20
N PRO A 5 -66.33 16.21 31.31
CA PRO A 5 -65.42 15.26 30.67
C PRO A 5 -64.64 15.83 29.48
N SER A 6 -63.49 15.19 29.25
CA SER A 6 -62.50 15.41 28.20
C SER A 6 -63.04 15.22 26.77
N GLY A 7 -62.93 16.27 25.94
CA GLY A 7 -62.92 16.13 24.48
C GLY A 7 -61.51 15.75 23.97
N PRO A 8 -61.39 15.06 22.83
CA PRO A 8 -60.08 14.71 22.27
C PRO A 8 -59.34 15.95 21.76
N PRO A 9 -58.00 16.06 21.94
CA PRO A 9 -57.23 17.15 21.35
C PRO A 9 -57.17 17.02 19.83
N ALA A 10 -57.26 18.17 19.16
CA ALA A 10 -57.20 18.34 17.71
C ALA A 10 -55.93 17.71 17.11
N GLY A 11 -56.08 17.02 15.98
CA GLY A 11 -54.97 16.46 15.21
C GLY A 11 -54.06 17.56 14.62
N PRO A 12 -52.78 17.24 14.35
CA PRO A 12 -51.82 18.21 13.82
C PRO A 12 -52.16 18.65 12.39
N PRO A 13 -51.82 19.88 11.98
CA PRO A 13 -52.06 20.37 10.64
C PRO A 13 -51.26 19.56 9.59
N ALA A 14 -51.89 19.30 8.45
CA ALA A 14 -51.28 18.59 7.33
C ALA A 14 -50.10 19.39 6.75
N GLY A 15 -48.92 18.77 6.66
CA GLY A 15 -47.81 19.36 5.89
C GLY A 15 -46.37 19.00 6.26
N TRP A 16 -46.10 18.20 7.29
CA TRP A 16 -44.71 17.83 7.65
C TRP A 16 -44.48 16.32 7.51
N PRO A 17 -43.40 15.87 6.86
CA PRO A 17 -43.11 14.44 6.75
C PRO A 17 -42.69 13.88 8.12
N PRO A 18 -43.13 12.66 8.49
CA PRO A 18 -42.73 12.03 9.74
C PRO A 18 -41.24 11.70 9.72
N SER A 19 -40.56 12.01 10.83
CA SER A 19 -39.21 11.58 11.14
C SER A 19 -39.14 10.06 11.25
N GLY A 20 -38.91 9.37 10.13
CA GLY A 20 -38.75 7.93 10.05
C GLY A 20 -37.29 7.52 9.89
N ARG A 21 -36.74 6.81 10.89
CA ARG A 21 -35.57 5.94 10.70
C ARG A 21 -35.93 4.85 9.66
N PRO A 22 -35.07 4.52 8.68
CA PRO A 22 -35.20 3.26 7.97
C PRO A 22 -34.38 2.19 8.69
N SER A 23 -35.06 1.43 9.55
CA SER A 23 -34.66 0.08 9.93
C SER A 23 -34.78 -0.87 8.74
N ALA A 24 -33.86 -1.84 8.66
CA ALA A 24 -33.91 -3.06 7.87
C ALA A 24 -33.98 -2.88 6.33
N ARG A 25 -32.81 -3.03 5.68
CA ARG A 25 -32.76 -3.37 4.26
C ARG A 25 -33.46 -4.72 4.05
N ARG A 26 -34.53 -4.67 3.28
CA ARG A 26 -35.28 -5.77 2.67
C ARG A 26 -34.40 -6.97 2.34
N ALA A 27 -34.82 -8.12 2.85
CA ALA A 27 -34.45 -9.42 2.33
C ALA A 27 -34.65 -9.47 0.81
N ALA A 28 -33.68 -10.05 0.11
CA ALA A 28 -33.78 -10.36 -1.30
C ALA A 28 -34.97 -11.31 -1.53
N VAL A 29 -35.96 -10.84 -2.27
CA VAL A 29 -37.03 -11.69 -2.80
C VAL A 29 -36.42 -12.50 -3.94
N ALA A 30 -36.46 -13.83 -3.82
CA ALA A 30 -36.09 -14.76 -4.88
C ALA A 30 -36.98 -14.53 -6.13
N PRO A 31 -36.50 -14.76 -7.36
CA PRO A 31 -37.33 -14.58 -8.53
C PRO A 31 -38.42 -15.66 -8.56
N SER A 32 -39.68 -15.23 -8.60
CA SER A 32 -40.83 -16.10 -8.84
C SER A 32 -40.77 -16.66 -10.26
N LEU A 33 -40.87 -17.99 -10.39
CA LEU A 33 -40.86 -18.75 -11.65
C LEU A 33 -42.13 -18.61 -12.50
N HIS A 34 -42.99 -17.63 -12.25
CA HIS A 34 -44.21 -17.40 -13.02
C HIS A 34 -44.28 -15.94 -13.48
N GLY A 35 -44.07 -15.75 -14.78
CA GLY A 35 -44.10 -14.45 -15.44
C GLY A 35 -45.51 -13.87 -15.53
N HIS A 36 -45.62 -12.59 -15.19
CA HIS A 36 -46.76 -11.76 -15.60
C HIS A 36 -46.62 -11.41 -17.08
N PRO A 37 -47.65 -11.61 -17.92
CA PRO A 37 -47.64 -11.15 -19.30
C PRO A 37 -47.93 -9.65 -19.29
N GLY A 38 -46.90 -8.80 -19.43
CA GLY A 38 -47.11 -7.36 -19.57
C GLY A 38 -45.93 -6.42 -19.23
N ALA A 39 -44.80 -6.91 -18.72
CA ALA A 39 -43.62 -6.06 -18.55
C ALA A 39 -42.82 -5.99 -19.88
N PRO A 40 -42.38 -4.81 -20.37
CA PRO A 40 -41.47 -4.75 -21.50
C PRO A 40 -40.22 -5.55 -21.15
N GLY A 41 -40.02 -6.65 -21.87
CA GLY A 41 -38.90 -7.55 -21.65
C GLY A 41 -37.59 -6.78 -21.72
N GLY A 42 -36.83 -6.80 -20.63
CA GLY A 42 -35.47 -6.27 -20.62
C GLY A 42 -34.68 -6.91 -21.76
N VAL A 43 -33.91 -6.09 -22.48
CA VAL A 43 -33.08 -6.51 -23.60
C VAL A 43 -32.25 -7.76 -23.22
N PRO A 44 -32.34 -8.88 -23.98
CA PRO A 44 -31.67 -10.13 -23.64
C PRO A 44 -30.15 -9.97 -23.46
N ALA A 45 -29.53 -10.90 -22.71
CA ALA A 45 -28.07 -10.94 -22.60
C ALA A 45 -27.46 -11.15 -24.00
N GLY A 46 -26.53 -10.27 -24.41
CA GLY A 46 -25.83 -10.36 -25.70
C GLY A 46 -26.35 -9.44 -26.82
N TRP A 47 -27.40 -8.65 -26.58
CA TRP A 47 -27.94 -7.73 -27.60
C TRP A 47 -26.99 -6.55 -27.91
N PRO A 48 -26.84 -6.16 -29.19
CA PRO A 48 -26.04 -4.99 -29.57
C PRO A 48 -26.53 -3.73 -28.86
N GLY A 49 -25.62 -3.00 -28.20
CA GLY A 49 -25.93 -1.77 -27.47
C GLY A 49 -26.26 -1.93 -25.98
N ARG A 50 -26.40 -3.17 -25.47
CA ARG A 50 -26.49 -3.39 -24.01
C ARG A 50 -25.12 -3.15 -23.39
N ARG A 51 -24.96 -2.07 -22.61
CA ARG A 51 -23.76 -1.88 -21.77
C ARG A 51 -23.59 -3.13 -20.89
N PRO A 52 -22.41 -3.78 -20.87
CA PRO A 52 -22.17 -4.88 -19.96
C PRO A 52 -22.55 -4.46 -18.55
N ALA A 53 -23.32 -5.29 -17.84
CA ALA A 53 -23.63 -5.02 -16.45
C ALA A 53 -22.30 -4.84 -15.70
N ALA A 54 -22.14 -3.72 -14.98
CA ALA A 54 -20.95 -3.50 -14.18
C ALA A 54 -20.78 -4.68 -13.22
N ARG A 55 -19.62 -5.34 -13.26
CA ARG A 55 -19.33 -6.44 -12.34
C ARG A 55 -19.48 -5.91 -10.91
N PRO A 56 -20.23 -6.59 -10.03
CA PRO A 56 -20.35 -6.14 -8.65
C PRO A 56 -18.97 -6.05 -8.02
N ALA A 57 -18.75 -4.98 -7.26
CA ALA A 57 -17.50 -4.78 -6.54
C ALA A 57 -17.22 -5.99 -5.62
N PRO A 58 -15.97 -6.46 -5.51
CA PRO A 58 -15.63 -7.54 -4.60
C PRO A 58 -16.05 -7.23 -3.15
N ASP A 59 -16.36 -8.29 -2.39
CA ASP A 59 -16.77 -8.19 -0.98
C ASP A 59 -15.63 -7.70 -0.05
N TRP A 60 -14.41 -7.63 -0.56
CA TRP A 60 -13.24 -7.07 0.12
C TRP A 60 -12.87 -5.64 -0.30
N THR A 61 -13.73 -4.94 -1.05
CA THR A 61 -13.43 -3.57 -1.43
C THR A 61 -13.24 -2.67 -0.20
N PRO A 62 -12.31 -1.69 -0.27
CA PRO A 62 -12.05 -0.80 0.86
C PRO A 62 -13.33 -0.10 1.33
N GLY A 63 -13.60 -0.21 2.64
CA GLY A 63 -14.76 0.39 3.28
C GLY A 63 -14.68 1.92 3.40
N ARG A 64 -15.51 2.48 4.28
CA ARG A 64 -15.46 3.92 4.60
C ARG A 64 -14.21 4.25 5.42
N PHE A 65 -13.79 5.51 5.33
CA PHE A 65 -12.75 6.06 6.21
C PHE A 65 -13.26 6.09 7.65
N HIS A 66 -12.44 5.60 8.57
CA HIS A 66 -12.69 5.45 10.00
C HIS A 66 -11.75 6.38 10.77
N TRP A 67 -12.13 6.84 11.97
CA TRP A 67 -11.30 7.75 12.76
C TRP A 67 -9.92 7.15 13.10
N GLY A 68 -9.84 5.83 13.29
CA GLY A 68 -8.57 5.13 13.47
C GLY A 68 -7.63 5.27 12.27
N ASP A 69 -8.15 5.41 11.05
CA ASP A 69 -7.31 5.68 9.88
C ASP A 69 -6.62 7.06 10.00
N ALA A 70 -7.33 8.07 10.50
CA ALA A 70 -6.73 9.40 10.74
C ALA A 70 -5.64 9.32 11.81
N VAL A 71 -5.85 8.55 12.88
CA VAL A 71 -4.83 8.35 13.92
C VAL A 71 -3.57 7.73 13.35
N VAL A 72 -3.69 6.68 12.53
CA VAL A 72 -2.52 6.05 11.89
C VAL A 72 -1.78 7.05 11.00
N VAL A 73 -2.49 7.84 10.19
CA VAL A 73 -1.88 8.86 9.33
C VAL A 73 -1.16 9.92 10.15
N LEU A 74 -1.79 10.45 11.21
CA LEU A 74 -1.18 11.46 12.08
C LEU A 74 0.06 10.93 12.80
N VAL A 75 0.01 9.70 13.32
CA VAL A 75 1.15 9.06 13.98
C VAL A 75 2.27 8.78 12.97
N TYR A 76 1.95 8.34 11.75
CA TYR A 76 2.94 8.17 10.69
C TYR A 76 3.65 9.48 10.38
N VAL A 77 2.90 10.56 10.14
CA VAL A 77 3.48 11.88 9.88
C VAL A 77 4.33 12.35 11.05
N ALA A 78 3.85 12.22 12.28
CA ALA A 78 4.60 12.62 13.47
C ALA A 78 5.94 11.86 13.58
N LEU A 79 5.89 10.53 13.51
CA LEU A 79 7.07 9.67 13.72
C LEU A 79 8.05 9.74 12.54
N MET A 80 7.55 9.59 11.31
CA MET A 80 8.39 9.38 10.11
C MET A 80 8.75 10.69 9.39
N VAL A 81 7.94 11.74 9.51
CA VAL A 81 8.13 12.99 8.73
C VAL A 81 8.56 14.14 9.63
N LEU A 82 7.94 14.30 10.81
CA LEU A 82 8.24 15.40 11.73
C LEU A 82 9.35 15.11 12.73
N GLY A 83 9.98 13.92 12.64
CA GLY A 83 11.12 13.54 13.48
C GLY A 83 10.77 13.12 14.91
N LEU A 84 9.49 12.88 15.24
CA LEU A 84 9.11 12.42 16.58
C LEU A 84 9.67 11.02 16.88
N GLY A 85 9.96 10.21 15.86
CA GLY A 85 10.62 8.91 16.03
C GLY A 85 12.03 9.06 16.61
N LEU A 86 12.82 10.01 16.10
CA LEU A 86 14.15 10.32 16.62
C LEU A 86 14.07 10.84 18.05
N TRP A 87 13.18 11.81 18.30
CA TRP A 87 12.95 12.35 19.64
C TRP A 87 12.60 11.24 20.65
N LEU A 88 11.70 10.33 20.26
CA LEU A 88 11.31 9.20 21.09
C LEU A 88 12.50 8.27 21.37
N ALA A 89 13.26 7.88 20.36
CA ALA A 89 14.42 7.00 20.53
C ALA A 89 15.48 7.59 21.47
N VAL A 90 15.77 8.89 21.34
CA VAL A 90 16.66 9.62 22.25
C VAL A 90 16.08 9.68 23.66
N SER A 91 14.79 9.99 23.83
CA SER A 91 14.14 10.07 25.14
C SER A 91 14.13 8.74 25.90
N LEU A 92 14.13 7.62 25.17
CA LEU A 92 14.20 6.27 25.71
C LEU A 92 15.65 5.78 25.92
N GLY A 93 16.65 6.58 25.55
CA GLY A 93 18.07 6.22 25.64
C GLY A 93 18.49 5.11 24.66
N LEU A 94 17.73 4.89 23.59
CA LEU A 94 18.04 3.86 22.57
C LEU A 94 19.09 4.33 21.56
N VAL A 95 19.24 5.64 21.43
CA VAL A 95 20.11 6.33 20.48
C VAL A 95 20.72 7.54 21.17
N PRO A 96 22.00 7.90 20.89
CA PRO A 96 22.63 9.10 21.44
C PRO A 96 21.87 10.38 21.08
N GLY A 97 21.82 11.32 22.02
CA GLY A 97 21.22 12.65 21.81
C GLY A 97 22.21 13.69 21.27
N ASP A 98 23.50 13.40 21.33
CA ASP A 98 24.56 14.23 20.77
C ASP A 98 24.88 13.83 19.32
N LEU A 99 25.13 14.83 18.48
CA LEU A 99 25.36 14.62 17.04
C LEU A 99 26.70 13.97 16.71
N GLU A 100 27.68 14.05 17.63
CA GLU A 100 29.01 13.49 17.42
C GLU A 100 29.03 11.97 17.60
N ALA A 101 28.23 11.42 18.52
CA ALA A 101 28.08 9.99 18.71
C ALA A 101 27.00 9.34 17.82
N PHE A 102 26.18 10.14 17.11
CA PHE A 102 25.09 9.63 16.29
C PHE A 102 25.59 8.99 14.99
N ASP A 103 25.33 7.69 14.86
CA ASP A 103 25.60 6.93 13.64
C ASP A 103 24.36 6.92 12.75
N LEU A 104 24.43 7.60 11.60
CA LEU A 104 23.28 7.78 10.72
C LEU A 104 22.63 6.46 10.29
N VAL A 105 23.44 5.43 10.06
CA VAL A 105 22.97 4.15 9.52
C VAL A 105 22.41 3.29 10.64
N ARG A 106 23.21 3.03 11.68
CA ARG A 106 22.81 2.18 12.82
C ARG A 106 21.70 2.82 13.66
N ASP A 107 21.84 4.09 13.99
CA ASP A 107 20.89 4.76 14.86
C ASP A 107 19.62 5.16 14.09
N GLY A 108 19.76 5.50 12.80
CA GLY A 108 18.63 5.66 11.88
C GLY A 108 17.80 4.36 11.73
N PHE A 109 18.46 3.20 11.66
CA PHE A 109 17.78 1.91 11.69
C PHE A 109 17.00 1.70 12.99
N THR A 110 17.59 2.04 14.13
CA THR A 110 16.96 1.91 15.45
C THR A 110 15.72 2.80 15.56
N VAL A 111 15.81 4.06 15.11
CA VAL A 111 14.68 4.99 15.02
C VAL A 111 13.56 4.43 14.14
N ASN A 112 13.91 3.84 12.99
CA ASN A 112 12.96 3.21 12.10
C ASN A 112 12.26 2.01 12.76
N ILE A 113 13.00 1.12 13.45
CA ILE A 113 12.39 -0.02 14.16
C ILE A 113 11.35 0.46 15.18
N VAL A 114 11.71 1.42 16.04
CA VAL A 114 10.80 1.93 17.07
C VAL A 114 9.55 2.53 16.43
N SER A 115 9.72 3.31 15.36
CA SER A 115 8.62 3.95 14.66
C SER A 115 7.70 2.94 13.98
N TYR A 116 8.27 1.98 13.23
CA TYR A 116 7.50 0.94 12.55
C TYR A 116 6.84 -0.05 13.51
N ALA A 117 7.44 -0.36 14.67
CA ALA A 117 6.80 -1.20 15.67
C ALA A 117 5.48 -0.58 16.16
N ILE A 118 5.48 0.72 16.46
CA ILE A 118 4.27 1.46 16.85
C ILE A 118 3.24 1.46 15.70
N LEU A 119 3.69 1.77 14.48
CA LEU A 119 2.82 1.86 13.31
C LEU A 119 2.19 0.53 12.94
N VAL A 120 2.93 -0.57 13.00
CA VAL A 120 2.42 -1.92 12.74
C VAL A 120 1.32 -2.27 13.75
N VAL A 121 1.53 -2.02 15.04
CA VAL A 121 0.52 -2.29 16.06
C VAL A 121 -0.76 -1.49 15.77
N LEU A 122 -0.63 -0.21 15.43
CA LEU A 122 -1.79 0.64 15.10
C LEU A 122 -2.51 0.17 13.83
N VAL A 123 -1.76 -0.11 12.76
CA VAL A 123 -2.33 -0.61 11.49
C VAL A 123 -3.05 -1.94 11.71
N LEU A 124 -2.48 -2.88 12.47
CA LEU A 124 -3.14 -4.13 12.77
C LEU A 124 -4.39 -3.92 13.63
N ALA A 125 -4.33 -3.06 14.65
CA ALA A 125 -5.49 -2.74 15.47
C ALA A 125 -6.66 -2.18 14.64
N VAL A 126 -6.37 -1.29 13.68
CA VAL A 126 -7.39 -0.65 12.83
C VAL A 126 -7.83 -1.52 11.65
N ALA A 127 -6.90 -2.26 11.04
CA ALA A 127 -7.05 -2.79 9.69
C ALA A 127 -6.79 -4.31 9.53
N TRP A 128 -6.62 -5.08 10.62
CA TRP A 128 -6.44 -6.54 10.50
C TRP A 128 -7.61 -7.24 9.77
N ARG A 129 -8.86 -6.82 10.04
CA ARG A 129 -10.04 -7.41 9.37
C ARG A 129 -10.06 -7.10 7.87
N PRO A 130 -9.94 -5.84 7.42
CA PRO A 130 -9.76 -5.52 5.99
C PRO A 130 -8.59 -6.28 5.36
N LEU A 131 -7.45 -6.37 6.03
CA LEU A 131 -6.26 -7.09 5.55
C LEU A 131 -6.59 -8.55 5.24
N VAL A 132 -7.04 -9.30 6.25
CA VAL A 132 -7.35 -10.73 6.11
C VAL A 132 -8.52 -10.96 5.15
N THR A 133 -9.55 -10.10 5.18
CA THR A 133 -10.71 -10.22 4.28
C THR A 133 -10.29 -10.04 2.82
N SER A 134 -9.36 -9.13 2.55
CA SER A 134 -8.88 -8.88 1.18
C SER A 134 -8.01 -9.98 0.59
N LEU A 135 -7.49 -10.90 1.40
CA LEU A 135 -6.86 -12.14 0.92
C LEU A 135 -7.85 -13.09 0.24
N ARG A 136 -9.16 -12.86 0.39
CA ARG A 136 -10.19 -13.55 -0.41
C ARG A 136 -10.03 -13.33 -1.91
N VAL A 137 -9.24 -12.34 -2.34
CA VAL A 137 -8.83 -12.20 -3.73
C VAL A 137 -8.23 -13.49 -4.30
N PHE A 138 -7.58 -14.30 -3.48
CA PHE A 138 -7.00 -15.57 -3.90
C PHE A 138 -8.01 -16.72 -4.01
N ARG A 139 -9.29 -16.53 -3.66
CA ARG A 139 -10.33 -17.56 -3.82
C ARG A 139 -10.55 -17.96 -5.28
N THR A 140 -10.25 -17.08 -6.21
CA THR A 140 -10.36 -17.33 -7.65
C THR A 140 -9.02 -17.05 -8.32
N GLY A 141 -8.57 -17.96 -9.18
CA GLY A 141 -7.33 -17.74 -9.93
C GLY A 141 -6.07 -17.63 -9.06
N THR A 142 -6.00 -18.39 -7.97
CA THR A 142 -4.90 -18.37 -6.98
C THR A 142 -3.54 -18.46 -7.66
N TRP A 143 -3.35 -19.46 -8.53
CA TRP A 143 -2.05 -19.79 -9.10
C TRP A 143 -1.48 -18.70 -9.99
N TRP A 144 -2.27 -18.12 -10.88
CA TRP A 144 -1.77 -17.02 -11.72
C TRP A 144 -1.50 -15.76 -10.89
N LYS A 145 -2.32 -15.49 -9.86
CA LYS A 145 -2.10 -14.36 -8.95
C LYS A 145 -0.82 -14.51 -8.12
N LEU A 146 -0.52 -15.74 -7.69
CA LEU A 146 0.73 -16.07 -7.00
C LEU A 146 1.93 -15.98 -7.94
N LEU A 147 1.82 -16.47 -9.17
CA LEU A 147 2.87 -16.36 -10.20
C LEU A 147 3.17 -14.89 -10.55
N LEU A 148 2.15 -14.03 -10.51
CA LEU A 148 2.34 -12.59 -10.74
C LEU A 148 3.20 -11.90 -9.68
N LEU A 149 3.33 -12.43 -8.45
CA LEU A 149 4.13 -11.79 -7.42
C LEU A 149 5.63 -11.73 -7.83
N PRO A 150 6.32 -12.86 -8.09
CA PRO A 150 7.69 -12.84 -8.59
C PRO A 150 7.80 -12.33 -10.04
N ALA A 151 6.78 -12.52 -10.88
CA ALA A 151 6.80 -11.98 -12.25
C ALA A 151 6.78 -10.45 -12.26
N THR A 152 6.08 -9.81 -11.32
CA THR A 152 6.07 -8.35 -11.18
C THR A 152 7.42 -7.83 -10.71
N TRP A 153 8.08 -8.52 -9.78
CA TRP A 153 9.46 -8.22 -9.38
C TRP A 153 10.40 -8.28 -10.60
N LEU A 154 10.34 -9.37 -11.37
CA LEU A 154 11.17 -9.53 -12.58
C LEU A 154 10.90 -8.43 -13.60
N ALA A 155 9.64 -8.07 -13.82
CA ALA A 155 9.26 -6.96 -14.70
C ALA A 155 9.84 -5.62 -14.20
N CYS A 156 9.83 -5.36 -12.89
CA CYS A 156 10.43 -4.16 -12.32
C CYS A 156 11.94 -4.11 -12.58
N ILE A 157 12.66 -5.22 -12.39
CA ILE A 157 14.10 -5.31 -12.69
C ILE A 157 14.37 -5.03 -14.17
N VAL A 158 13.63 -5.66 -15.08
CA VAL A 158 13.80 -5.43 -16.53
C VAL A 158 13.56 -3.96 -16.89
N VAL A 159 12.50 -3.35 -16.36
CA VAL A 159 12.20 -1.92 -16.59
C VAL A 159 13.32 -1.04 -16.03
N ASN A 160 13.78 -1.29 -14.81
CA ASN A 160 14.86 -0.51 -14.19
C ASN A 160 16.15 -0.62 -15.02
N VAL A 161 16.54 -1.82 -15.45
CA VAL A 161 17.73 -2.04 -16.28
C VAL A 161 17.62 -1.28 -17.59
N ILE A 162 16.48 -1.35 -18.29
CA ILE A 162 16.28 -0.63 -19.56
C ILE A 162 16.38 0.87 -19.32
N VAL A 163 15.66 1.41 -18.34
CA VAL A 163 15.61 2.85 -18.07
C VAL A 163 16.99 3.37 -17.66
N LEU A 164 17.67 2.73 -16.72
CA LEU A 164 19.00 3.14 -16.24
C LEU A 164 20.06 3.03 -17.34
N SER A 165 20.00 2.00 -18.19
CA SER A 165 20.89 1.86 -19.35
C SER A 165 20.71 2.97 -20.37
N LEU A 166 19.47 3.45 -20.57
CA LEU A 166 19.18 4.57 -21.47
C LEU A 166 19.65 5.92 -20.90
N ILE A 167 19.67 6.06 -19.58
CA ILE A 167 20.17 7.26 -18.89
C ILE A 167 21.71 7.29 -18.87
N GLY A 168 22.37 6.12 -19.02
CA GLY A 168 23.83 6.00 -18.97
C GLY A 168 24.39 5.94 -17.55
N GLU A 169 23.53 5.76 -16.55
CA GLU A 169 23.91 5.67 -15.15
C GLU A 169 23.56 4.28 -14.60
N ALA A 170 24.51 3.34 -14.72
CA ALA A 170 24.42 2.02 -14.11
C ALA A 170 25.10 2.00 -12.73
N GLN A 171 24.84 3.02 -11.90
CA GLN A 171 25.48 3.16 -10.59
C GLN A 171 24.60 2.62 -9.46
N THR A 172 25.26 2.07 -8.44
CA THR A 172 24.67 1.71 -7.14
C THR A 172 24.01 2.96 -6.55
N SER A 173 22.71 2.89 -6.25
CA SER A 173 21.98 4.01 -5.63
C SER A 173 22.47 4.25 -4.19
N ALA A 174 22.37 5.47 -3.66
CA ALA A 174 22.69 5.74 -2.26
C ALA A 174 21.86 4.87 -1.30
N ASN A 175 20.62 4.56 -1.68
CA ASN A 175 19.76 3.64 -0.94
C ASN A 175 20.31 2.20 -0.92
N GLN A 176 20.83 1.71 -2.05
CA GLN A 176 21.42 0.38 -2.13
C GLN A 176 22.68 0.28 -1.26
N ALA A 177 23.55 1.30 -1.33
CA ALA A 177 24.75 1.38 -0.49
C ALA A 177 24.40 1.45 1.01
N ALA A 178 23.39 2.26 1.39
CA ALA A 178 22.92 2.31 2.76
C ALA A 178 22.35 0.95 3.22
N LEU A 179 21.60 0.25 2.36
CA LEU A 179 21.06 -1.07 2.68
C LEU A 179 22.16 -2.12 2.85
N GLU A 180 23.17 -2.11 1.97
CA GLU A 180 24.37 -2.94 2.10
C GLU A 180 25.09 -2.67 3.43
N GLU A 181 25.35 -1.41 3.77
CA GLU A 181 25.98 -1.04 5.03
C GLU A 181 25.14 -1.50 6.23
N MET A 182 23.83 -1.29 6.19
CA MET A 182 22.89 -1.76 7.21
C MET A 182 22.96 -3.27 7.40
N THR A 183 23.13 -4.06 6.35
CA THR A 183 23.21 -5.53 6.51
C THR A 183 24.41 -6.02 7.29
N THR A 184 25.47 -5.20 7.38
CA THR A 184 26.66 -5.50 8.20
C THR A 184 26.51 -5.07 9.66
N GLN A 185 25.67 -4.07 9.93
CA GLN A 185 25.53 -3.45 11.26
C GLN A 185 24.26 -3.91 12.00
N ALA A 186 23.20 -4.26 11.28
CA ALA A 186 21.92 -4.64 11.83
C ALA A 186 21.74 -6.16 11.93
N PRO A 187 21.08 -6.68 12.98
CA PRO A 187 20.74 -8.10 13.06
C PRO A 187 19.86 -8.51 11.86
N PRO A 188 20.21 -9.57 11.10
CA PRO A 188 19.48 -9.95 9.88
C PRO A 188 17.99 -10.21 10.10
N VAL A 189 17.63 -10.78 11.25
CA VAL A 189 16.22 -11.01 11.63
C VAL A 189 15.44 -9.69 11.72
N LEU A 190 16.02 -8.65 12.32
CA LEU A 190 15.38 -7.35 12.43
C LEU A 190 15.28 -6.64 11.08
N MET A 191 16.33 -6.76 10.24
CA MET A 191 16.30 -6.27 8.87
C MET A 191 15.14 -6.88 8.08
N ILE A 192 15.02 -8.21 8.09
CA ILE A 192 13.94 -8.92 7.39
C ILE A 192 12.57 -8.51 7.94
N LEU A 193 12.38 -8.51 9.26
CA LEU A 193 11.09 -8.14 9.85
C LEU A 193 10.69 -6.71 9.50
N MET A 194 11.65 -5.78 9.49
CA MET A 194 11.39 -4.38 9.16
C MET A 194 11.08 -4.20 7.66
N THR A 195 11.99 -4.62 6.79
CA THR A 195 11.92 -4.30 5.34
C THR A 195 10.97 -5.20 4.58
N VAL A 196 10.83 -6.47 4.97
CA VAL A 196 10.01 -7.46 4.26
C VAL A 196 8.59 -7.53 4.82
N VAL A 197 8.37 -7.14 6.08
CA VAL A 197 7.06 -7.30 6.74
C VAL A 197 6.47 -5.96 7.20
N ALA A 198 7.17 -5.25 8.09
CA ALA A 198 6.63 -4.06 8.75
C ALA A 198 6.40 -2.90 7.78
N ALA A 199 7.41 -2.57 6.98
CA ALA A 199 7.35 -1.47 6.02
C ALA A 199 6.26 -1.72 4.94
N PRO A 200 6.23 -2.87 4.24
CA PRO A 200 5.15 -3.19 3.31
C PRO A 200 3.74 -3.11 3.92
N LEU A 201 3.55 -3.57 5.16
CA LEU A 201 2.25 -3.52 5.83
C LEU A 201 1.78 -2.07 6.03
N VAL A 202 2.64 -1.22 6.57
CA VAL A 202 2.32 0.18 6.91
C VAL A 202 2.18 1.01 5.63
N GLU A 203 3.12 0.87 4.69
CA GLU A 203 3.12 1.62 3.45
C GLU A 203 1.88 1.27 2.60
N GLU A 204 1.59 -0.01 2.37
CA GLU A 204 0.42 -0.38 1.57
C GLU A 204 -0.90 -0.04 2.25
N TYR A 205 -0.93 0.03 3.59
CA TYR A 205 -2.08 0.58 4.28
C TYR A 205 -2.29 2.06 3.94
N LEU A 206 -1.25 2.89 4.03
CA LEU A 206 -1.35 4.33 3.76
C LEU A 206 -1.63 4.63 2.29
N PHE A 207 -0.80 4.11 1.38
CA PHE A 207 -0.83 4.48 -0.03
C PHE A 207 -1.94 3.75 -0.79
N ARG A 208 -2.12 2.45 -0.55
CA ARG A 208 -3.05 1.64 -1.37
C ARG A 208 -4.39 1.53 -0.68
N HIS A 209 -4.43 1.14 0.60
CA HIS A 209 -5.71 0.98 1.30
C HIS A 209 -6.40 2.32 1.56
N LEU A 210 -5.71 3.35 2.08
CA LEU A 210 -6.31 4.65 2.37
C LEU A 210 -6.35 5.56 1.13
N LEU A 211 -5.18 5.97 0.62
CA LEU A 211 -5.04 7.02 -0.38
C LEU A 211 -5.63 6.65 -1.74
N ILE A 212 -5.59 5.38 -2.14
CA ILE A 212 -6.34 4.91 -3.32
C ILE A 212 -7.67 4.30 -2.89
N GLY A 213 -7.66 3.32 -2.00
CA GLY A 213 -8.81 2.47 -1.70
C GLY A 213 -10.01 3.23 -1.16
N LYS A 214 -9.81 4.00 -0.08
CA LYS A 214 -10.89 4.74 0.60
C LYS A 214 -11.16 6.11 -0.02
N LEU A 215 -10.14 6.80 -0.50
CA LEU A 215 -10.29 8.12 -1.13
C LEU A 215 -10.96 8.04 -2.51
N SER A 216 -10.77 6.95 -3.26
CA SER A 216 -11.41 6.75 -4.57
C SER A 216 -12.95 6.61 -4.51
N ARG A 217 -13.54 6.64 -3.32
CA ARG A 217 -14.99 6.80 -3.14
C ARG A 217 -15.47 8.23 -3.39
N TRP A 218 -14.55 9.20 -3.37
CA TRP A 218 -14.81 10.63 -3.53
C TRP A 218 -14.13 11.21 -4.78
N ILE A 219 -12.99 10.63 -5.19
CA ILE A 219 -12.17 11.09 -6.32
C ILE A 219 -11.98 9.93 -7.30
N ASN A 220 -11.68 10.22 -8.58
CA ASN A 220 -11.35 9.18 -9.55
C ASN A 220 -10.16 8.32 -9.09
N VAL A 221 -10.28 6.99 -9.22
CA VAL A 221 -9.25 6.03 -8.79
C VAL A 221 -7.89 6.26 -9.43
N TRP A 222 -7.84 6.69 -10.70
CA TRP A 222 -6.59 6.93 -11.42
C TRP A 222 -5.91 8.23 -10.99
N VAL A 223 -6.68 9.25 -10.58
CA VAL A 223 -6.13 10.45 -9.95
C VAL A 223 -5.50 10.07 -8.60
N CYS A 224 -6.20 9.27 -7.80
CA CYS A 224 -5.66 8.76 -6.54
C CYS A 224 -4.39 7.91 -6.78
N ALA A 225 -4.37 7.11 -7.85
CA ALA A 225 -3.23 6.30 -8.24
C ALA A 225 -1.99 7.15 -8.55
N VAL A 226 -2.13 8.19 -9.36
CA VAL A 226 -1.03 9.12 -9.68
C VAL A 226 -0.52 9.80 -8.41
N VAL A 227 -1.43 10.34 -7.58
CA VAL A 227 -1.04 10.98 -6.31
C VAL A 227 -0.32 10.00 -5.40
N SER A 228 -0.80 8.75 -5.32
CA SER A 228 -0.18 7.71 -4.50
C SER A 228 1.21 7.33 -4.99
N VAL A 229 1.41 7.18 -6.30
CA VAL A 229 2.72 6.86 -6.88
C VAL A 229 3.71 7.98 -6.59
N LEU A 230 3.32 9.23 -6.85
CA LEU A 230 4.19 10.39 -6.61
C LEU A 230 4.51 10.56 -5.12
N ALA A 231 3.52 10.45 -4.24
CA ALA A 231 3.73 10.58 -2.80
C ALA A 231 4.63 9.45 -2.26
N PHE A 232 4.43 8.22 -2.71
CA PHE A 232 5.27 7.07 -2.33
C PHE A 232 6.73 7.31 -2.74
N THR A 233 6.96 7.64 -4.01
CA THR A 233 8.31 7.91 -4.52
C THR A 233 8.96 9.08 -3.80
N LEU A 234 8.24 10.19 -3.60
CA LEU A 234 8.77 11.40 -2.95
C LEU A 234 9.18 11.15 -1.49
N LEU A 235 8.38 10.38 -0.73
CA LEU A 235 8.65 10.12 0.68
C LEU A 235 9.93 9.30 0.90
N HIS A 236 10.35 8.50 -0.09
CA HIS A 236 11.62 7.76 -0.01
C HIS A 236 12.87 8.65 -0.12
N PHE A 237 12.72 9.90 -0.58
CA PHE A 237 13.82 10.88 -0.62
C PHE A 237 13.89 11.80 0.60
N LEU A 238 12.92 11.73 1.52
CA LEU A 238 13.00 12.53 2.75
C LEU A 238 14.23 12.15 3.59
N GLY A 239 14.59 10.86 3.62
CA GLY A 239 15.76 10.37 4.33
C GLY A 239 17.11 10.77 3.70
N THR A 240 17.12 11.16 2.42
CA THR A 240 18.34 11.59 1.70
C THR A 240 18.54 13.11 1.77
N GLY A 241 17.84 13.81 2.67
CA GLY A 241 17.84 15.27 2.72
C GLY A 241 17.12 15.93 1.53
N GLY A 242 16.33 15.15 0.77
CA GLY A 242 15.65 15.62 -0.43
C GLY A 242 16.54 15.69 -1.67
N ASP A 243 17.66 14.96 -1.70
CA ASP A 243 18.47 14.85 -2.92
C ASP A 243 17.78 13.95 -3.96
N PHE A 244 17.17 14.57 -4.98
CA PHE A 244 16.45 13.86 -6.03
C PHE A 244 17.38 13.48 -7.17
N ARG A 245 17.97 12.30 -7.05
CA ARG A 245 18.75 11.69 -8.14
C ARG A 245 17.88 10.79 -9.00
N LEU A 246 18.03 10.92 -10.32
CA LEU A 246 17.18 10.22 -11.28
C LEU A 246 17.39 8.70 -11.20
N VAL A 247 18.64 8.24 -11.03
CA VAL A 247 18.99 6.83 -10.79
C VAL A 247 18.27 6.23 -9.59
N GLU A 248 18.19 6.98 -8.50
CA GLU A 248 17.56 6.51 -7.26
C GLU A 248 16.04 6.54 -7.36
N THR A 249 15.50 7.43 -8.19
CA THR A 249 14.06 7.61 -8.37
C THR A 249 13.45 6.44 -9.14
N VAL A 250 14.18 5.92 -10.14
CA VAL A 250 13.69 4.90 -11.06
C VAL A 250 13.19 3.64 -10.33
N PRO A 251 13.96 2.98 -9.44
CA PRO A 251 13.48 1.79 -8.74
C PRO A 251 12.21 2.04 -7.92
N TYR A 252 12.16 3.15 -7.18
CA TYR A 252 10.99 3.50 -6.36
C TYR A 252 9.76 3.79 -7.20
N LEU A 253 9.91 4.57 -8.28
CA LEU A 253 8.82 4.91 -9.18
C LEU A 253 8.27 3.67 -9.87
N THR A 254 9.16 2.82 -10.41
CA THR A 254 8.78 1.56 -11.08
C THR A 254 7.99 0.65 -10.14
N LEU A 255 8.50 0.41 -8.93
CA LEU A 255 7.81 -0.42 -7.94
C LEU A 255 6.47 0.21 -7.52
N ALA A 256 6.44 1.52 -7.28
CA ALA A 256 5.23 2.22 -6.88
C ALA A 256 4.13 2.10 -7.94
N VAL A 257 4.47 2.21 -9.23
CA VAL A 257 3.56 1.99 -10.36
C VAL A 257 3.10 0.54 -10.40
N ALA A 258 4.03 -0.41 -10.33
CA ALA A 258 3.74 -1.84 -10.44
C ALA A 258 2.77 -2.33 -9.35
N ILE A 259 3.02 -1.96 -8.09
CA ILE A 259 2.11 -2.29 -6.97
C ILE A 259 0.77 -1.60 -7.15
N THR A 260 0.74 -0.34 -7.57
CA THR A 260 -0.50 0.43 -7.73
C THR A 260 -1.41 -0.15 -8.81
N VAL A 261 -0.84 -0.46 -9.98
CA VAL A 261 -1.58 -1.11 -11.08
C VAL A 261 -2.09 -2.47 -10.63
N SER A 262 -1.23 -3.29 -10.02
CA SER A 262 -1.59 -4.61 -9.51
C SER A 262 -2.72 -4.53 -8.48
N TYR A 263 -2.64 -3.59 -7.54
CA TYR A 263 -3.67 -3.32 -6.54
C TYR A 263 -5.03 -3.01 -7.19
N ILE A 264 -5.07 -2.13 -8.18
CA ILE A 264 -6.30 -1.76 -8.89
C ILE A 264 -6.86 -2.98 -9.65
N LEU A 265 -6.01 -3.71 -10.38
CA LEU A 265 -6.39 -4.91 -11.14
C LEU A 265 -6.90 -6.05 -10.25
N MET A 266 -6.36 -6.19 -9.03
CA MET A 266 -6.80 -7.16 -8.03
C MET A 266 -8.03 -6.70 -7.23
N GLY A 267 -8.78 -5.73 -7.76
CA GLY A 267 -10.03 -5.27 -7.16
C GLY A 267 -9.80 -4.49 -5.86
N ARG A 268 -8.68 -3.77 -5.75
CA ARG A 268 -8.26 -3.00 -4.57
C ARG A 268 -8.08 -3.87 -3.33
N SER A 269 -7.44 -5.04 -3.50
CA SER A 269 -7.10 -5.95 -2.41
C SER A 269 -5.89 -5.44 -1.63
N PHE A 270 -6.11 -5.05 -0.37
CA PHE A 270 -5.05 -4.60 0.53
C PHE A 270 -3.99 -5.69 0.75
N GLY A 271 -4.41 -6.91 1.05
CA GLY A 271 -3.53 -8.04 1.28
C GLY A 271 -2.73 -8.45 0.05
N TYR A 272 -3.27 -8.29 -1.17
CA TYR A 272 -2.48 -8.53 -2.38
C TYR A 272 -1.36 -7.52 -2.54
N ALA A 273 -1.64 -6.22 -2.34
CA ALA A 273 -0.62 -5.17 -2.42
C ALA A 273 0.49 -5.40 -1.38
N VAL A 274 0.11 -5.71 -0.13
CA VAL A 274 1.06 -6.08 0.93
C VAL A 274 1.92 -7.26 0.47
N LEU A 275 1.33 -8.37 0.06
CA LEU A 275 2.08 -9.57 -0.35
C LEU A 275 3.02 -9.31 -1.55
N LEU A 276 2.59 -8.54 -2.54
CA LEU A 276 3.43 -8.17 -3.67
C LEU A 276 4.65 -7.37 -3.22
N HIS A 277 4.45 -6.40 -2.34
CA HIS A 277 5.53 -5.60 -1.79
C HIS A 277 6.46 -6.44 -0.89
N MET A 278 5.89 -7.30 -0.02
CA MET A 278 6.68 -8.25 0.78
C MET A 278 7.53 -9.17 -0.11
N VAL A 279 6.99 -9.68 -1.23
CA VAL A 279 7.76 -10.52 -2.16
C VAL A 279 8.87 -9.72 -2.83
N ASN A 280 8.60 -8.49 -3.26
CA ASN A 280 9.61 -7.61 -3.84
C ASN A 280 10.79 -7.39 -2.87
N ASN A 281 10.48 -6.96 -1.65
CA ASN A 281 11.51 -6.67 -0.65
C ASN A 281 12.17 -7.95 -0.14
N GLY A 282 11.43 -9.04 -0.03
CA GLY A 282 11.96 -10.34 0.36
C GLY A 282 12.98 -10.87 -0.64
N ILE A 283 12.72 -10.74 -1.95
CA ILE A 283 13.70 -11.11 -2.98
C ILE A 283 14.91 -10.18 -2.93
N ALA A 284 14.71 -8.86 -2.80
CA ALA A 284 15.83 -7.90 -2.69
C ALA A 284 16.75 -8.21 -1.49
N ILE A 285 16.18 -8.43 -0.32
CA ILE A 285 16.93 -8.80 0.90
C ILE A 285 17.59 -10.18 0.75
N ALA A 286 16.92 -11.14 0.10
CA ALA A 286 17.52 -12.44 -0.18
C ALA A 286 18.71 -12.34 -1.15
N MET A 287 18.64 -11.48 -2.18
CA MET A 287 19.78 -11.20 -3.05
C MET A 287 20.94 -10.62 -2.25
N LEU A 288 20.65 -9.63 -1.39
CA LEU A 288 21.67 -8.97 -0.59
C LEU A 288 22.38 -9.92 0.40
N TYR A 289 21.65 -10.82 1.09
CA TYR A 289 22.27 -11.73 2.05
C TYR A 289 22.82 -13.04 1.46
N LEU A 290 22.24 -13.53 0.36
CA LEU A 290 22.57 -14.87 -0.17
C LEU A 290 23.39 -14.82 -1.45
N VAL A 291 23.23 -13.76 -2.26
CA VAL A 291 23.86 -13.65 -3.58
C VAL A 291 25.00 -12.66 -3.57
N ALA A 292 24.82 -11.46 -3.01
CA ALA A 292 25.85 -10.43 -3.00
C ALA A 292 27.21 -10.91 -2.41
N PRO A 293 27.26 -11.68 -1.30
CA PRO A 293 28.53 -12.20 -0.77
C PRO A 293 29.22 -13.26 -1.65
N LEU A 294 28.50 -13.81 -2.64
CA LEU A 294 29.03 -14.80 -3.58
C LEU A 294 29.49 -14.17 -4.89
N LEU A 295 29.18 -12.89 -5.13
CA LEU A 295 29.63 -12.18 -6.31
C LEU A 295 31.13 -11.88 -6.17
N PRO A 296 31.96 -12.16 -7.20
CA PRO A 296 33.37 -11.80 -7.14
C PRO A 296 33.54 -10.28 -7.07
N ASP A 297 34.51 -9.79 -6.30
CA ASP A 297 34.92 -8.36 -6.25
C ASP A 297 35.40 -7.79 -7.61
N THR A 298 35.32 -8.58 -8.69
CA THR A 298 35.92 -8.30 -9.99
C THR A 298 34.99 -7.62 -11.00
N LEU A 299 33.91 -6.97 -10.57
CA LEU A 299 33.32 -5.96 -11.46
C LEU A 299 34.34 -4.81 -11.54
N PRO A 300 34.86 -4.48 -12.74
CA PRO A 300 35.79 -3.38 -12.86
C PRO A 300 35.16 -2.14 -12.25
N GLY A 301 35.95 -1.34 -11.53
CA GLY A 301 35.53 0.00 -11.13
C GLY A 301 35.01 0.81 -12.34
N PRO A 302 34.45 2.02 -12.11
CA PRO A 302 33.55 2.74 -13.04
C PRO A 302 34.07 3.10 -14.45
N THR A 303 35.17 2.53 -14.91
CA THR A 303 35.91 2.87 -16.13
C THR A 303 35.93 1.80 -17.21
N ALA A 304 35.27 0.65 -17.06
CA ALA A 304 35.24 -0.37 -18.12
C ALA A 304 33.86 -0.44 -18.80
N PRO A 305 33.74 -0.10 -20.10
CA PRO A 305 32.56 -0.49 -20.86
C PRO A 305 32.66 -1.98 -21.18
N THR A 306 31.50 -2.63 -21.37
CA THR A 306 31.30 -3.94 -22.03
C THR A 306 31.16 -5.18 -21.15
N THR A 307 30.02 -5.30 -20.45
CA THR A 307 29.18 -6.51 -20.63
C THR A 307 27.71 -6.12 -20.55
N ALA A 308 26.87 -6.69 -21.42
CA ALA A 308 25.41 -6.47 -21.40
C ALA A 308 24.73 -6.98 -20.11
N LEU A 309 25.48 -7.70 -19.26
CA LEU A 309 25.03 -8.28 -18.00
C LEU A 309 25.57 -7.54 -16.76
N ALA A 310 26.54 -6.63 -16.88
CA ALA A 310 27.03 -5.82 -15.76
C ALA A 310 25.94 -5.01 -15.05
N PRO A 311 25.01 -4.31 -15.74
CA PRO A 311 23.91 -3.63 -15.06
C PRO A 311 22.90 -4.60 -14.46
N LEU A 312 22.80 -5.85 -14.95
CA LEU A 312 21.96 -6.89 -14.34
C LEU A 312 22.59 -7.39 -13.03
N LEU A 313 23.91 -7.58 -13.00
CA LEU A 313 24.63 -8.06 -11.81
C LEU A 313 24.75 -6.97 -10.73
N ALA A 314 24.93 -5.71 -11.13
CA ALA A 314 24.95 -4.56 -10.21
C ALA A 314 23.57 -4.22 -9.61
N LEU A 315 22.47 -4.75 -10.18
CA LEU A 315 21.11 -4.65 -9.62
C LEU A 315 20.67 -5.93 -8.88
N LEU A 316 21.43 -7.01 -8.99
CA LEU A 316 21.21 -8.27 -8.28
C LEU A 316 22.12 -8.41 -7.03
N GLY A 317 23.03 -7.46 -6.83
CA GLY A 317 23.78 -7.22 -5.60
C GLY A 317 23.19 -6.00 -4.92
#